data_AF-A0A150U092-F1
#
_entry.id   AF-A0A150U092-F1
#
_cell.length_a   1.000
_cell.length_b   1.000
_cell.length_c   1.000
_cell.angle_alpha   90.00
_cell.angle_beta   90.00
_cell.angle_gamma   90.00
#
_symmetry.space_group_name_H-M   'P 1'
#
loop_
_entity.id
_entity.type
_entity.pdbx_description
1 polymer ?
#
loop_
_entity_poly.entity_id
_entity_poly.type
_entity_poly.pdbx_seq_one_letter_code
_entity_poly.pdbx_strand_id
1 'polypeptide(L)'
;MSCLALVGGASLAAGCGHPASRDECEAIFKRSAEIELRAQNVVDPKVVEERTAAVRDARGKELIDRCVGRRITDAAMACVRQATTPEQVDTCLE
;
A
#
# COMPACT_ATOMS: atom_id res chain seq x y z
N MET A 1 5.54 -25.40 -32.47
CA MET A 1 4.44 -24.87 -31.63
C MET A 1 5.08 -24.09 -30.49
N SER A 2 5.09 -22.76 -30.58
CA SER A 2 5.77 -21.87 -29.64
C SER A 2 5.09 -21.88 -28.26
N CYS A 3 5.84 -22.18 -27.20
CA CYS A 3 5.51 -21.73 -25.85
C CYS A 3 6.19 -20.38 -25.65
N LEU A 4 5.42 -19.29 -25.78
CA LEU A 4 5.87 -17.99 -25.30
C LEU A 4 5.97 -18.05 -23.77
N ALA A 5 7.19 -18.15 -23.25
CA ALA A 5 7.50 -17.82 -21.88
C ALA A 5 7.46 -16.30 -21.74
N LEU A 6 6.36 -15.77 -21.19
CA LEU A 6 6.28 -14.39 -20.76
C LEU A 6 7.21 -14.20 -19.56
N VAL A 7 8.34 -13.56 -19.84
CA VAL A 7 9.30 -13.03 -18.88
C VAL A 7 8.63 -11.88 -18.12
N GLY A 8 8.35 -12.09 -16.83
CA GLY A 8 8.05 -11.03 -15.87
C GLY A 8 9.14 -11.03 -14.82
N GLY A 9 10.16 -10.21 -15.01
CA GLY A 9 11.35 -10.16 -14.16
C GLY A 9 11.03 -9.66 -12.75
N ALA A 10 11.11 -10.54 -11.77
CA ALA A 10 11.28 -10.16 -10.38
C ALA A 10 12.77 -9.84 -10.16
N SER A 11 13.18 -8.63 -10.51
CA SER A 11 14.47 -8.09 -10.10
C SER A 11 14.42 -7.86 -8.58
N LEU A 12 14.93 -8.84 -7.83
CA LEU A 12 15.20 -8.73 -6.40
C LEU A 12 16.38 -7.76 -6.17
N ALA A 13 16.15 -6.47 -6.43
CA ALA A 13 16.95 -5.42 -5.81
C ALA A 13 16.49 -5.33 -4.34
N ALA A 14 16.93 -6.29 -3.53
CA ALA A 14 16.81 -6.20 -2.08
C ALA A 14 17.76 -5.10 -1.60
N GLY A 15 17.34 -3.84 -1.77
CA GLY A 15 17.92 -2.73 -1.04
C GLY A 15 17.83 -3.03 0.45
N CYS A 16 18.79 -2.55 1.25
CA CYS A 16 18.81 -2.78 2.68
C CYS A 16 17.59 -2.21 3.43
N GLY A 17 16.62 -1.61 2.73
CA GLY A 17 15.47 -0.95 3.31
C GLY A 17 15.88 0.22 4.20
N HIS A 18 14.90 0.96 4.67
CA HIS A 18 15.07 1.98 5.68
C HIS A 18 13.92 1.90 6.68
N PRO A 19 14.06 2.53 7.86
CA PRO A 19 12.93 2.74 8.74
C PRO A 19 11.87 3.58 8.02
N ALA A 20 10.62 3.13 8.04
CA ALA A 20 9.50 3.81 7.40
C ALA A 20 9.31 5.20 8.01
N SER A 21 9.26 6.20 7.14
CA SER A 21 8.92 7.57 7.50
C SER A 21 7.42 7.71 7.76
N ARG A 22 7.02 8.83 8.38
CA ARG A 22 5.59 9.13 8.58
C ARG A 22 4.84 9.24 7.26
N ASP A 23 5.44 9.86 6.25
CA ASP A 23 4.79 10.08 4.96
C ASP A 23 4.56 8.76 4.21
N GLU A 24 5.47 7.79 4.34
CA GLU A 24 5.28 6.47 3.76
C GLU A 24 4.19 5.68 4.46
N CYS A 25 4.11 5.79 5.79
CA CYS A 25 3.04 5.18 6.56
C CYS A 25 1.67 5.81 6.25
N GLU A 26 1.61 7.13 6.05
CA GLU A 26 0.41 7.82 5.57
C GLU A 26 0.03 7.36 4.15
N ALA A 27 1.01 7.15 3.25
CA ALA A 27 0.76 6.65 1.91
C ALA A 27 0.23 5.19 1.89
N ILE A 28 0.79 4.32 2.73
CA ILE A 28 0.30 2.94 2.91
C ILE A 28 -1.14 2.97 3.45
N PHE A 29 -1.37 3.73 4.53
CA PHE A 29 -2.70 3.87 5.13
C PHE A 29 -3.74 4.34 4.11
N LYS A 30 -3.42 5.39 3.34
CA LYS A 30 -4.31 5.92 2.31
C LYS A 30 -4.62 4.86 1.27
N ARG A 31 -3.61 4.13 0.79
CA ARG A 31 -3.81 3.10 -0.24
C ARG A 31 -4.67 1.95 0.26
N SER A 32 -4.44 1.45 1.47
CA SER A 32 -5.30 0.43 2.09
C SER A 32 -6.73 0.92 2.19
N ALA A 33 -6.95 2.10 2.79
CA ALA A 33 -8.30 2.66 2.96
C ALA A 33 -9.04 2.82 1.62
N GLU A 34 -8.36 3.28 0.57
CA GLU A 34 -8.93 3.36 -0.78
C GLU A 34 -9.33 1.98 -1.32
N ILE A 35 -8.51 0.94 -1.12
CA ILE A 35 -8.80 -0.42 -1.52
C ILE A 35 -10.02 -0.97 -0.77
N GLU A 36 -10.07 -0.81 0.56
CA GLU A 36 -11.21 -1.27 1.36
C GLU A 36 -12.52 -0.57 0.97
N LEU A 37 -12.47 0.72 0.63
CA LEU A 37 -13.63 1.47 0.16
C LEU A 37 -14.09 0.99 -1.22
N ARG A 38 -13.16 0.74 -2.15
CA ARG A 38 -13.47 0.19 -3.47
C ARG A 38 -14.08 -1.21 -3.38
N ALA A 39 -13.60 -2.05 -2.46
CA ALA A 39 -14.20 -3.37 -2.19
C ALA A 39 -15.67 -3.27 -1.71
N GLN A 40 -16.04 -2.14 -1.10
CA GLN A 40 -17.42 -1.83 -0.71
C GLN A 40 -18.23 -1.11 -1.82
N ASN A 41 -17.74 -1.09 -3.06
CA ASN A 41 -18.30 -0.35 -4.19
C ASN A 41 -18.34 1.19 -4.00
N VAL A 42 -17.54 1.73 -3.08
CA VAL A 42 -17.33 3.17 -2.96
C VAL A 42 -16.22 3.57 -3.94
N VAL A 43 -16.61 4.05 -5.11
CA VAL A 43 -15.68 4.36 -6.21
C VAL A 43 -15.67 5.83 -6.63
N ASP A 44 -16.62 6.63 -6.15
CA ASP A 44 -16.62 8.07 -6.38
C ASP A 44 -15.39 8.71 -5.70
N PRO A 45 -14.52 9.43 -6.44
CA PRO A 45 -13.27 9.95 -5.88
C PRO A 45 -13.46 10.88 -4.69
N LYS A 46 -14.50 11.71 -4.67
CA LYS A 46 -14.76 12.63 -3.56
C LYS A 46 -15.20 11.88 -2.32
N VAL A 47 -16.10 10.91 -2.50
CA VAL A 47 -16.58 10.07 -1.38
C VAL A 47 -15.44 9.23 -0.81
N VAL A 48 -14.54 8.71 -1.66
CA VAL A 48 -13.35 7.97 -1.21
C VAL A 48 -12.42 8.87 -0.39
N GLU A 49 -12.16 10.09 -0.86
CA GLU A 49 -11.33 11.07 -0.15
C GLU A 49 -11.92 11.45 1.21
N GLU A 50 -13.21 11.82 1.25
CA GLU A 50 -13.92 12.17 2.48
C GLU A 50 -13.91 11.03 3.50
N ARG A 51 -14.19 9.79 3.07
CA ARG A 51 -14.20 8.63 3.97
C ARG A 51 -12.81 8.26 4.44
N THR A 52 -11.80 8.35 3.57
CA THR A 52 -10.41 8.11 3.95
C THR A 52 -9.97 9.11 5.03
N ALA A 53 -10.30 10.39 4.86
CA ALA A 53 -10.04 11.42 5.87
C ALA A 53 -10.76 11.13 7.19
N ALA A 54 -12.03 10.71 7.15
CA ALA A 54 -12.77 10.36 8.36
C ALA A 54 -12.14 9.17 9.13
N VAL A 55 -11.68 8.14 8.41
CA VAL A 55 -10.97 7.01 9.04
C VAL A 55 -9.61 7.46 9.58
N ARG A 56 -8.92 8.33 8.85
CA ARG A 56 -7.63 8.92 9.27
C ARG A 56 -7.76 9.66 10.59
N ASP A 57 -8.83 10.43 10.77
CA ASP A 57 -9.08 11.17 12.01
C ASP A 57 -9.50 10.26 13.17
N ALA A 58 -10.30 9.23 12.89
CA ALA A 58 -10.80 8.32 13.92
C ALA A 58 -9.76 7.32 14.43
N ARG A 59 -8.88 6.82 13.54
CA ARG A 59 -7.97 5.68 13.83
C ARG A 59 -6.57 5.84 13.25
N GLY A 60 -6.39 6.76 12.29
CA GLY A 60 -5.16 6.86 11.49
C GLY A 60 -3.91 7.07 12.33
N LYS A 61 -3.96 7.95 13.34
CA LYS A 61 -2.80 8.22 14.21
C LYS A 61 -2.20 6.94 14.80
N GLU A 62 -3.02 6.09 15.39
CA GLU A 62 -2.58 4.86 16.04
C GLU A 62 -1.97 3.87 15.04
N LEU A 63 -2.60 3.73 13.86
CA LEU A 63 -2.14 2.85 12.78
C LEU A 63 -0.81 3.33 12.19
N ILE A 64 -0.70 4.62 11.91
CA ILE A 64 0.50 5.24 11.35
C ILE A 64 1.66 5.17 12.34
N ASP A 65 1.40 5.46 13.62
CA ASP A 65 2.44 5.41 14.66
C ASP A 65 3.00 3.98 14.85
N ARG A 66 2.21 2.91 14.61
CA ARG A 66 2.71 1.53 14.58
C ARG A 66 3.56 1.19 13.34
N CYS A 67 3.35 1.91 12.24
CA CYS A 67 4.11 1.70 11.02
C CYS A 67 5.48 2.39 11.07
N VAL A 68 5.54 3.60 11.64
CA VAL A 68 6.76 4.41 11.66
C VAL A 68 7.92 3.63 12.29
N GLY A 69 9.05 3.61 11.59
CA GLY A 69 10.27 2.93 12.01
C GLY A 69 10.36 1.45 11.62
N ARG A 70 9.26 0.82 11.13
CA ARG A 70 9.34 -0.53 10.56
C ARG A 70 10.23 -0.53 9.31
N ARG A 71 10.95 -1.63 9.06
CA ARG A 71 11.78 -1.75 7.87
C ARG A 71 10.88 -1.82 6.62
N ILE A 72 11.14 -0.96 5.65
CA ILE A 72 10.48 -0.98 4.34
C ILE A 72 11.51 -0.72 3.24
N THR A 73 11.20 -1.11 2.01
CA THR A 73 12.04 -0.85 0.83
C THR A 73 11.30 0.02 -0.18
N ASP A 74 12.05 0.72 -1.04
CA ASP A 74 11.45 1.47 -2.15
C ASP A 74 10.62 0.57 -3.09
N ALA A 75 11.05 -0.69 -3.26
CA ALA A 75 10.34 -1.69 -4.04
C ALA A 75 9.00 -2.06 -3.39
N ALA A 76 8.97 -2.25 -2.06
CA ALA A 76 7.74 -2.45 -1.31
C ALA A 76 6.78 -1.27 -1.47
N MET A 77 7.27 -0.04 -1.34
CA MET A 77 6.45 1.16 -1.58
C MET A 77 5.94 1.26 -3.02
N ALA A 78 6.72 0.85 -4.01
CA ALA A 78 6.29 0.78 -5.40
C ALA A 78 5.23 -0.30 -5.64
N CYS A 79 5.32 -1.42 -4.93
CA CYS A 79 4.32 -2.48 -4.93
C CYS A 79 3.00 -1.98 -4.32
N VAL A 80 3.03 -1.37 -3.14
CA VAL A 80 1.82 -0.83 -2.46
C VAL A 80 1.07 0.14 -3.37
N ARG A 81 1.76 1.06 -4.05
CA ARG A 81 1.13 2.01 -4.98
C ARG A 81 0.31 1.35 -6.09
N GLN A 82 0.64 0.12 -6.46
CA GLN A 82 -0.02 -0.64 -7.53
C GLN A 82 -1.04 -1.66 -6.99
N ALA A 83 -0.96 -2.04 -5.72
CA ALA A 83 -1.83 -3.04 -5.09
C ALA A 83 -3.31 -2.65 -5.23
N THR A 84 -4.18 -3.58 -5.62
CA THR A 84 -5.63 -3.37 -5.81
C THR A 84 -6.48 -4.15 -4.82
N THR A 85 -5.87 -5.00 -3.99
CA THR A 85 -6.54 -5.74 -2.92
C THR A 85 -5.76 -5.64 -1.60
N PRO A 86 -6.41 -5.84 -0.44
CA PRO A 86 -5.72 -5.79 0.85
C PRO A 86 -4.60 -6.83 0.95
N GLU A 87 -4.83 -8.03 0.42
CA GLU A 87 -3.85 -9.12 0.44
C GLU A 87 -2.58 -8.77 -0.36
N GLN A 88 -2.73 -8.00 -1.45
CA GLN A 88 -1.56 -7.52 -2.20
C GLN A 88 -0.76 -6.50 -1.39
N VAL A 89 -1.40 -5.64 -0.60
CA VAL A 89 -0.69 -4.71 0.29
C VAL A 89 0.10 -5.49 1.33
N ASP A 90 -0.49 -6.53 1.91
CA ASP A 90 0.21 -7.40 2.86
C ASP A 90 1.42 -8.07 2.20
N THR A 91 1.26 -8.69 1.03
CA THR A 91 2.37 -9.29 0.27
C THR A 91 3.47 -8.28 -0.08
N CYS A 92 3.14 -7.01 -0.31
CA CYS A 92 4.14 -5.98 -0.58
C CYS A 92 5.01 -5.65 0.65
N LEU A 93 4.53 -5.92 1.87
CA LEU A 93 5.12 -5.48 3.14
C LEU A 93 5.65 -6.63 4.02
N GLU A 94 5.54 -7.87 3.54
CA GLU A 94 6.21 -9.07 4.08
C GLU A 94 7.73 -9.03 3.85
#